data_AF-A0A0Q6RU73-F1
#
_entry.id   AF-A0A0Q6RU73-F1
#
_cell.length_a   1.000
_cell.length_b   1.000
_cell.length_c   1.000
_cell.angle_alpha   90.00
_cell.angle_beta   90.00
_cell.angle_gamma   90.00
#
_symmetry.space_group_name_H-M   'P 1'
#
loop_
_entity.id
_entity.type
_entity.pdbx_description
1 polymer ?
#
loop_
_entity_poly.entity_id
_entity_poly.type
_entity_poly.pdbx_seq_one_letter_code
_entity_poly.pdbx_strand_id
1 'polypeptide(L)'
;MRFRQQHSIPILNALKAWLDNIAPKVLPDTKLGDAVSYTLNQWKYLTRYTEDGRMPIDNNLLERDIRIFATGRKSWLFSDTVDGARASAVVYSIMLTCRACGIEPLAYLRCILTELPQRAPDADIADLLPLNFTKTAAA
;
A
#
# COMPACT_ATOMS: atom_id res chain seq x y z
N MET A 1 5.36 10.57 -16.54
CA MET A 1 6.58 11.24 -16.03
C MET A 1 6.73 12.67 -16.52
N ARG A 2 6.91 12.94 -17.83
CA ARG A 2 7.06 14.31 -18.36
C ARG A 2 5.98 15.29 -17.87
N PHE A 3 4.71 14.87 -17.89
CA PHE A 3 3.60 15.69 -17.40
C PHE A 3 3.73 16.07 -15.91
N ARG A 4 4.13 15.13 -15.04
CA ARG A 4 4.33 15.40 -13.59
C ARG A 4 5.49 16.37 -13.36
N GLN A 5 6.57 16.21 -14.11
CA GLN A 5 7.74 17.10 -14.04
C GLN A 5 7.40 18.52 -14.52
N GLN A 6 6.60 18.65 -15.58
CA GLN A 6 6.23 19.94 -16.17
C GLN A 6 5.12 20.68 -15.41
N HIS A 7 4.15 19.95 -14.83
CA HIS A 7 2.97 20.55 -14.23
C HIS A 7 2.92 20.40 -12.71
N SER A 8 3.23 19.22 -12.17
CA SER A 8 3.12 18.96 -10.74
C SER A 8 4.27 19.56 -9.93
N ILE A 9 5.52 19.39 -10.39
CA ILE A 9 6.69 19.88 -9.65
C ILE A 9 6.70 21.40 -9.45
N PRO A 10 6.40 22.24 -10.46
CA PRO A 10 6.35 23.68 -10.23
C PRO A 10 5.35 24.09 -9.14
N ILE A 11 4.18 23.44 -9.12
CA ILE A 11 3.14 23.68 -8.11
C ILE A 11 3.61 23.22 -6.73
N LEU A 12 4.21 22.03 -6.63
CA LEU A 12 4.75 21.50 -5.39
C LEU A 12 5.86 22.40 -4.84
N ASN A 13 6.75 22.89 -5.70
CA ASN A 13 7.82 23.80 -5.30
C ASN A 13 7.26 25.14 -4.80
N ALA A 14 6.27 25.71 -5.50
CA ALA A 14 5.59 26.92 -5.07
C ALA A 14 4.88 26.73 -3.71
N LEU A 15 4.20 25.60 -3.53
CA LEU A 15 3.57 25.23 -2.26
C LEU A 15 4.61 25.06 -1.15
N LYS A 16 5.74 24.42 -1.41
CA LYS A 16 6.80 24.23 -0.42
C LYS A 16 7.40 25.55 0.04
N ALA A 17 7.72 26.43 -0.92
CA ALA A 17 8.24 27.75 -0.63
C ALA A 17 7.24 28.56 0.20
N TRP A 18 5.94 28.46 -0.11
CA TRP A 18 4.88 29.09 0.68
C TRP A 18 4.80 28.50 2.10
N LEU A 19 4.81 27.17 2.25
CA LEU A 19 4.78 26.49 3.55
C LEU A 19 5.99 26.87 4.41
N ASP A 20 7.19 26.88 3.84
CA ASP A 20 8.43 27.27 4.53
C ASP A 20 8.41 28.74 4.96
N ASN A 21 7.76 29.61 4.19
CA ASN A 21 7.62 31.03 4.53
C ASN A 21 6.64 31.27 5.68
N ILE A 22 5.54 30.50 5.75
CA ILE A 22 4.53 30.66 6.79
C ILE A 22 4.86 29.88 8.06
N ALA A 23 5.59 28.77 7.98
CA ALA A 23 5.95 27.95 9.13
C ALA A 23 6.49 28.73 10.33
N PRO A 24 7.43 29.69 10.19
CA PRO A 24 7.92 30.49 11.32
C PRO A 24 6.92 31.57 11.79
N LYS A 25 5.86 31.85 11.03
CA LYS A 25 4.86 32.90 11.31
C LYS A 25 3.61 32.36 11.99
N VAL A 26 3.43 31.03 12.01
CA VAL A 26 2.26 30.38 12.60
C VAL A 26 2.63 29.85 13.98
N LEU A 27 1.78 30.13 14.96
CA LEU A 27 1.91 29.59 16.31
C LEU A 27 1.75 28.06 16.27
N PRO A 28 2.71 27.29 16.83
CA PRO A 28 2.70 25.83 16.76
C PRO A 28 1.40 25.18 17.27
N ASP A 29 0.88 25.64 18.42
CA ASP A 29 -0.34 25.09 19.06
C ASP A 29 -1.66 25.56 18.41
N THR A 30 -1.63 25.89 17.12
CA THR A 30 -2.83 26.21 16.37
C THR A 30 -3.10 25.12 15.34
N LYS A 31 -4.38 24.92 14.97
CA LYS A 31 -4.75 23.97 13.89
C LYS A 31 -4.00 24.23 12.59
N LEU A 32 -3.67 25.50 12.30
CA LEU A 32 -2.87 25.87 11.15
C LEU A 32 -1.40 25.47 11.33
N GLY A 33 -0.83 25.69 12.52
CA GLY A 33 0.54 25.29 12.87
C GLY A 33 0.71 23.78 12.75
N ASP A 34 -0.23 23.01 13.30
CA ASP A 34 -0.30 21.56 13.17
C ASP A 34 -0.34 21.11 11.70
N ALA A 35 -1.21 21.72 10.89
CA ALA A 35 -1.35 21.37 9.48
C ALA A 35 -0.08 21.67 8.68
N VAL A 36 0.55 22.82 8.91
CA VAL A 36 1.81 23.21 8.25
C VAL A 36 2.94 22.27 8.65
N SER A 37 3.11 22.06 9.96
CA SER A 37 4.12 21.16 10.51
C SER A 37 3.96 19.73 9.99
N TYR A 38 2.74 19.19 10.03
CA TYR A 38 2.42 17.87 9.50
C TYR A 38 2.75 17.76 8.01
N THR A 39 2.31 18.73 7.20
CA THR A 39 2.56 18.72 5.75
C THR A 39 4.06 18.76 5.43
N LEU A 40 4.82 19.59 6.14
CA LEU A 40 6.28 19.68 5.97
C LEU A 40 6.99 18.39 6.40
N ASN A 41 6.58 17.78 7.51
CA ASN A 41 7.11 16.50 7.98
C ASN A 41 6.84 15.36 6.99
N GLN A 42 5.70 15.39 6.30
CA GLN A 42 5.32 14.39 5.30
C GLN A 42 5.78 14.73 3.87
N TRP A 43 6.49 15.84 3.65
CA TRP A 43 6.79 16.36 2.31
C TRP A 43 7.44 15.32 1.40
N LYS A 44 8.42 14.57 1.93
CA LYS A 44 9.11 13.48 1.19
C LYS A 44 8.14 12.44 0.65
N TYR A 45 7.12 12.07 1.42
CA TYR A 45 6.14 11.07 0.99
C TYR A 45 5.14 11.67 0.00
N LEU A 46 4.71 12.91 0.24
CA LEU A 46 3.76 13.63 -0.60
C LEU A 46 4.29 13.88 -2.03
N THR A 47 5.59 14.11 -2.20
CA THR A 47 6.18 14.36 -3.52
C THR A 47 6.65 13.10 -4.26
N ARG A 48 6.66 11.93 -3.60
CA ARG A 48 7.28 10.70 -4.12
C ARG A 48 6.67 10.20 -5.42
N TYR A 49 5.37 10.42 -5.64
CA TYR A 49 4.71 10.04 -6.89
C TYR A 49 5.29 10.76 -8.13
N THR A 50 6.03 11.86 -7.94
CA THR A 50 6.68 12.57 -9.05
C THR A 50 7.95 11.88 -9.54
N GLU A 51 8.51 10.97 -8.74
CA GLU A 51 9.75 10.23 -9.00
C GLU A 51 9.54 9.00 -9.89
N ASP A 52 8.34 8.41 -9.90
CA ASP A 52 8.00 7.24 -10.71
C ASP A 52 6.57 7.35 -11.25
N GLY A 53 6.43 7.24 -12.58
CA GLY A 53 5.15 7.32 -13.28
C GLY A 53 4.17 6.21 -12.90
N ARG A 54 4.66 5.10 -12.37
CA ARG A 54 3.86 3.96 -11.91
C ARG A 54 3.21 4.22 -10.54
N MET A 55 3.74 5.17 -9.77
CA MET A 55 3.18 5.49 -8.46
C MET A 55 1.92 6.37 -8.62
N PRO A 56 0.80 6.04 -7.97
CA PRO A 56 -0.37 6.91 -7.91
C PRO A 56 -0.06 8.15 -7.04
N ILE A 57 -0.84 9.22 -7.23
CA ILE A 57 -0.72 10.45 -6.43
C ILE A 57 -1.27 10.28 -5.01
N ASP A 58 -2.22 9.38 -4.84
CA ASP A 58 -2.86 9.06 -3.58
C ASP A 58 -2.82 7.55 -3.29
N ASN A 59 -3.11 7.20 -2.05
CA ASN A 59 -3.19 5.83 -1.55
C ASN A 59 -4.65 5.34 -1.44
N ASN A 60 -5.63 6.00 -2.08
CA ASN A 60 -7.05 5.70 -1.87
C ASN A 60 -7.41 4.24 -2.20
N LEU A 61 -6.75 3.67 -3.22
CA LEU A 61 -6.90 2.26 -3.57
C LEU A 61 -6.51 1.35 -2.39
N LEU A 62 -5.34 1.61 -1.80
CA LEU A 62 -4.83 0.85 -0.67
C LEU A 62 -5.72 1.02 0.57
N GLU A 63 -6.15 2.26 0.85
CA GLU A 63 -7.04 2.56 1.98
C GLU A 63 -8.39 1.84 1.85
N ARG A 64 -8.96 1.82 0.64
CA ARG A 64 -10.20 1.09 0.35
C ARG A 64 -10.02 -0.42 0.59
N ASP A 65 -8.91 -0.98 0.13
CA ASP A 65 -8.68 -2.42 0.18
C ASP A 65 -8.34 -2.89 1.61
N ILE A 66 -7.60 -2.11 2.39
CA ILE A 66 -7.31 -2.42 3.81
C ILE A 66 -8.50 -2.15 4.73
N ARG A 67 -9.48 -1.34 4.31
CA ARG A 67 -10.64 -0.97 5.14
C ARG A 67 -11.41 -2.17 5.67
N ILE A 68 -11.55 -3.22 4.87
CA ILE A 68 -12.25 -4.46 5.24
C ILE A 68 -11.56 -5.10 6.45
N PHE A 69 -10.23 -5.20 6.40
CA PHE A 69 -9.42 -5.70 7.52
C PHE A 69 -9.53 -4.79 8.75
N ALA A 70 -9.35 -3.47 8.55
CA ALA A 70 -9.34 -2.49 9.64
C ALA A 70 -10.69 -2.39 10.37
N THR A 71 -11.79 -2.64 9.67
CA THR A 71 -13.15 -2.68 10.22
C THR A 71 -13.44 -4.05 10.83
N GLY A 72 -13.08 -5.13 10.12
CA GLY A 72 -13.33 -6.51 10.53
C GLY A 72 -12.64 -6.89 11.84
N ARG A 73 -11.42 -6.39 12.09
CA ARG A 73 -10.68 -6.66 13.35
C ARG A 73 -11.43 -6.28 14.62
N LYS A 74 -12.37 -5.32 14.56
CA LYS A 74 -13.21 -4.95 15.72
C LYS A 74 -14.22 -6.05 16.08
N SER A 75 -14.52 -6.96 15.14
CA SER A 75 -15.49 -8.05 15.28
C SER A 75 -14.82 -9.42 15.45
N TRP A 76 -13.49 -9.50 15.44
CA TRP A 76 -12.75 -10.75 15.60
C TRP A 76 -12.50 -11.02 17.09
N LEU A 77 -13.47 -11.66 17.75
CA LEU A 77 -13.46 -11.93 19.21
C LEU A 77 -12.21 -12.65 19.74
N PHE A 78 -11.43 -13.31 18.88
CA PHE A 78 -10.28 -14.13 19.27
C PHE A 78 -8.97 -13.72 18.58
N SER A 79 -8.91 -12.52 17.98
CA SER A 79 -7.68 -11.97 17.39
C SER A 79 -7.03 -10.95 18.32
N ASP A 80 -6.50 -11.43 19.44
CA ASP A 80 -5.94 -10.58 20.52
C ASP A 80 -4.43 -10.76 20.74
N THR A 81 -3.76 -11.53 19.88
CA THR A 81 -2.30 -11.76 19.99
C THR A 81 -1.56 -11.10 18.83
N VAL A 82 -0.32 -10.67 19.11
CA VAL A 82 0.60 -10.14 18.09
C VAL A 82 0.83 -11.16 16.97
N ASP A 83 0.96 -12.44 17.34
CA ASP A 83 1.12 -13.53 16.37
C ASP A 83 -0.12 -13.73 15.51
N GLY A 84 -1.32 -13.63 16.09
CA GLY A 84 -2.58 -13.68 15.35
C GLY A 84 -2.73 -12.51 14.37
N ALA A 85 -2.33 -11.31 14.80
CA ALA A 85 -2.30 -10.13 13.93
C ALA A 85 -1.31 -10.31 12.76
N ARG A 86 -0.13 -10.88 13.04
CA ARG A 86 0.90 -11.17 12.03
C ARG A 86 0.41 -12.21 11.02
N ALA A 87 -0.16 -13.32 11.48
CA ALA A 87 -0.70 -14.36 10.62
C ALA A 87 -1.83 -13.81 9.73
N SER A 88 -2.72 -13.01 10.32
CA SER A 88 -3.81 -12.36 9.57
C SER A 88 -3.26 -11.40 8.51
N ALA A 89 -2.25 -10.59 8.84
CA ALA A 89 -1.61 -9.69 7.89
C ALA A 89 -0.98 -10.44 6.71
N VAL A 90 -0.35 -11.59 6.94
CA VAL A 90 0.22 -12.44 5.87
C VAL A 90 -0.89 -12.93 4.93
N VAL A 91 -1.95 -13.53 5.47
CA VAL A 91 -3.04 -14.09 4.67
C VAL A 91 -3.74 -12.98 3.86
N TYR A 92 -4.13 -11.87 4.49
CA TYR A 92 -4.79 -10.77 3.80
C TYR A 92 -3.90 -10.12 2.72
N SER A 93 -2.59 -10.01 2.97
CA SER A 93 -1.66 -9.50 1.96
C SER A 93 -1.66 -10.38 0.71
N ILE A 94 -1.65 -11.70 0.87
CA ILE A 94 -1.73 -12.64 -0.26
C ILE A 94 -3.07 -12.49 -0.98
N MET A 95 -4.20 -12.46 -0.25
CA MET A 95 -5.53 -12.33 -0.86
C MET A 95 -5.70 -11.03 -1.65
N LEU A 96 -5.24 -9.91 -1.08
CA LEU A 96 -5.30 -8.60 -1.74
C LEU A 96 -4.36 -8.53 -2.94
N THR A 97 -3.20 -9.20 -2.89
CA THR A 97 -2.30 -9.31 -4.05
C THR A 97 -2.94 -10.12 -5.18
N CYS A 98 -3.61 -11.24 -4.87
CA CYS A 98 -4.37 -12.02 -5.87
C CYS A 98 -5.44 -11.16 -6.53
N ARG A 99 -6.22 -10.42 -5.73
CA ARG A 99 -7.24 -9.50 -6.23
C ARG A 99 -6.64 -8.40 -7.12
N ALA A 100 -5.52 -7.82 -6.72
CA ALA A 100 -4.81 -6.80 -7.50
C ALA A 100 -4.31 -7.35 -8.85
N CYS A 101 -3.95 -8.64 -8.91
CA CYS A 101 -3.55 -9.35 -10.12
C CYS A 101 -4.75 -9.90 -10.93
N GLY A 102 -5.99 -9.72 -10.47
CA GLY A 102 -7.18 -10.25 -11.15
C GLY A 102 -7.29 -11.78 -11.09
N ILE A 103 -6.75 -12.38 -10.04
CA ILE A 103 -6.73 -13.81 -9.77
C ILE A 103 -7.76 -14.15 -8.69
N GLU A 104 -8.49 -15.24 -8.90
CA GLU A 104 -9.42 -15.77 -7.91
C GLU A 104 -8.61 -16.37 -6.74
N PRO A 105 -8.73 -15.84 -5.50
CA PRO A 105 -7.84 -16.22 -4.40
C PRO A 105 -7.92 -17.69 -3.99
N LEU A 106 -9.08 -18.34 -4.08
CA LEU A 106 -9.24 -19.74 -3.73
C LEU A 106 -8.50 -20.66 -4.73
N ALA A 107 -8.60 -20.38 -6.03
CA ALA A 107 -7.89 -21.10 -7.07
C ALA A 107 -6.37 -20.99 -6.88
N TYR A 108 -5.88 -19.79 -6.55
CA TYR A 108 -4.48 -19.56 -6.21
C TYR A 108 -4.04 -20.36 -4.97
N LEU A 109 -4.80 -20.28 -3.87
CA LEU A 109 -4.49 -21.02 -2.64
C LEU A 109 -4.47 -22.53 -2.88
N ARG A 110 -5.45 -23.06 -3.63
CA ARG A 110 -5.51 -24.49 -3.95
C ARG A 110 -4.27 -24.93 -4.73
N CYS A 111 -3.85 -24.13 -5.71
CA CYS A 111 -2.62 -24.40 -6.46
C CYS A 111 -1.41 -24.42 -5.52
N ILE A 112 -1.18 -23.36 -4.75
CA ILE A 112 -0.01 -23.28 -3.86
C ILE A 112 0.02 -24.39 -2.82
N LEU A 113 -1.10 -24.67 -2.17
CA LEU A 113 -1.15 -25.71 -1.13
C LEU A 113 -0.96 -27.11 -1.72
N THR A 114 -1.13 -27.28 -3.03
CA THR A 114 -0.87 -28.53 -3.74
C THR A 114 0.58 -28.62 -4.24
N GLU A 115 1.09 -27.54 -4.83
CA GLU A 115 2.41 -27.49 -5.48
C GLU A 115 3.56 -27.28 -4.49
N LEU A 116 3.38 -26.41 -3.49
CA LEU A 116 4.46 -26.04 -2.56
C LEU A 116 5.02 -27.22 -1.76
N PRO A 117 4.20 -28.15 -1.21
CA PRO A 117 4.71 -29.31 -0.48
C PRO A 117 5.52 -30.30 -1.34
N GLN A 118 5.38 -30.25 -2.67
CA GLN A 118 6.14 -31.12 -3.59
C GLN A 118 7.55 -30.58 -3.85
N ARG A 119 7.85 -29.36 -3.39
CA ARG A 119 9.13 -28.70 -3.64
C ARG A 119 10.13 -28.97 -2.53
N ALA A 120 11.41 -28.91 -2.91
CA ALA A 120 12.49 -28.88 -1.93
C ALA A 120 12.37 -27.62 -1.04
N PRO A 121 12.81 -27.67 0.24
CA PRO A 121 12.69 -26.54 1.18
C PRO A 121 13.34 -25.23 0.71
N ASP A 122 14.34 -25.32 -0.17
CA ASP A 122 15.13 -24.22 -0.73
C ASP A 122 14.81 -23.93 -2.20
N ALA A 123 13.78 -24.58 -2.76
CA ALA A 123 13.38 -24.37 -4.13
C ALA A 123 12.92 -22.91 -4.35
N ASP A 124 13.19 -22.40 -5.56
CA ASP A 124 12.59 -21.14 -5.99
C ASP A 124 11.06 -21.30 -6.06
N ILE A 125 10.36 -20.30 -5.54
CA ILE A 125 8.89 -20.23 -5.50
C ILE A 125 8.38 -18.98 -6.22
N ALA A 126 9.25 -18.26 -6.93
CA ALA A 126 8.88 -17.04 -7.64
C ALA A 126 7.74 -17.27 -8.65
N ASP A 127 7.69 -18.45 -9.29
CA ASP A 127 6.62 -18.85 -10.20
C ASP A 127 5.27 -19.07 -9.50
N LEU A 128 5.28 -19.39 -8.20
CA LEU A 128 4.08 -19.52 -7.39
C LEU A 128 3.55 -18.16 -6.92
N LEU A 129 4.27 -17.04 -7.11
CA LEU A 129 3.77 -15.72 -6.71
C LEU A 129 2.53 -15.31 -7.53
N PRO A 130 1.59 -14.53 -6.96
CA PRO A 130 0.37 -14.14 -7.67
C PRO A 130 0.65 -13.42 -8.99
N LEU A 131 1.75 -12.67 -9.07
CA LEU A 131 2.15 -11.93 -10.27
C LEU A 131 2.49 -12.84 -11.45
N ASN A 132 2.95 -14.06 -11.18
CA ASN A 132 3.38 -15.04 -12.17
C ASN A 132 2.35 -16.17 -12.37
N PHE A 133 1.25 -16.12 -11.62
CA PHE A 133 0.20 -17.12 -11.70
C PHE A 133 -0.55 -16.96 -13.03
N THR A 134 -0.23 -17.85 -13.97
CA THR A 134 -1.00 -17.97 -15.20
C THR A 134 -2.40 -18.47 -14.84
N LYS A 135 -3.43 -17.80 -15.36
CA LYS A 135 -4.80 -18.32 -15.32
C LYS A 135 -4.81 -19.62 -16.10
N THR A 136 -4.53 -20.75 -15.45
CA THR A 136 -4.92 -22.04 -15.98
C THR A 136 -6.44 -21.97 -16.04
N ALA A 137 -6.97 -21.87 -17.27
CA ALA A 137 -8.39 -21.96 -17.51
C ALA A 137 -8.88 -23.22 -16.81
N ALA A 138 -9.70 -23.06 -15.77
CA ALA A 138 -10.36 -24.18 -15.14
C ALA A 138 -11.19 -24.87 -16.23
N ALA A 139 -10.88 -26.15 -16.47
CA ALA A 139 -11.72 -27.07 -17.20
C ALA A 139 -13.04 -27.30 -16.46
#